data_AF-A0A945QNJ4-F1
#
_entry.id   AF-A0A945QNJ4-F1
#
_cell.length_a   1.000
_cell.length_b   1.000
_cell.length_c   1.000
_cell.angle_alpha   90.00
_cell.angle_beta   90.00
_cell.angle_gamma   90.00
#
_symmetry.space_group_name_H-M   'P 1'
#
loop_
_entity.id
_entity.type
_entity.pdbx_description
1 polymer ?
#
loop_
_entity_poly.entity_id
_entity_poly.type
_entity_poly.pdbx_seq_one_letter_code
_entity_poly.pdbx_strand_id
1 'polypeptide(L)'
;MQDNHSWVGPSATRHWLGILSDDWRQIGFGDGMYQQPAPNSSILYNATQNGNIVRVDRKTGNIQGIKPFSADPNDKNRYDWVTPILLSKQSPNRVYLGGNRLFISNNGGESWSKTKDLTKAINRDSLAIMGVLGVDTKISRNDGTSSYGEIISMDESPLWFKILWVGTDDGNVQVSKDGGKNWEEVGKNIYGLPSDSYVSRVIASKSGRGTAYVTFDRHRDGDWSPYVYRTNDYGQTWTNISDGLPSGSINVILEHPDNAEVLFLGTEHAVYLSMNSGNDWIEFNSNLPTTLYDDMVIHPRDKDLVLGTHGRSFWVLDDTAPLAEWSESLDKSVHVYSIRPATLFHYWKDTSYRGQAEWTGSNPDFGAIISFIVNSNANEANIVISKRNKIIRSYTLSVSKGKINRFAWDLKHTPPPFLNTDKETPGLIKPSKSELLPIPPHSLDPQGPHVSPGVYTVKVSVGNTSHSRTVRVNGDPKLDLRIGDYRQRESFLLDLYALHKEAFVMNEELKAFIKDSSNKMKANDRKLIALKDLQKKVNGVRSGAMRLASELQGGGVRQGSFFPPTDTHKDKFAVLFKNWKEIKGSEL
;
A
#
# COMPACT_ATOMS: atom_id res chain seq x y z
N MET A 1 -7.46 17.42 -4.44
CA MET A 1 -8.64 17.44 -5.33
C MET A 1 -8.86 18.89 -5.68
N GLN A 2 -8.69 19.24 -6.96
CA GLN A 2 -8.84 20.63 -7.40
C GLN A 2 -10.22 21.18 -6.97
N ASP A 3 -10.23 22.44 -6.53
CA ASP A 3 -11.41 23.16 -6.03
C ASP A 3 -12.12 22.54 -4.82
N ASN A 4 -11.50 21.55 -4.18
CA ASN A 4 -12.07 20.86 -3.03
C ASN A 4 -11.01 20.62 -1.96
N HIS A 5 -10.17 21.61 -1.64
CA HIS A 5 -9.22 21.52 -0.52
C HIS A 5 -8.20 20.38 -0.62
N SER A 6 -7.37 20.31 0.41
CA SER A 6 -6.34 19.28 0.58
C SER A 6 -6.86 18.25 1.58
N TRP A 7 -6.64 16.96 1.30
CA TRP A 7 -7.24 15.85 2.07
C TRP A 7 -6.18 14.81 2.45
N VAL A 8 -6.42 14.14 3.56
CA VAL A 8 -5.68 12.96 4.00
C VAL A 8 -6.66 11.85 4.33
N GLY A 9 -6.32 10.64 3.94
CA GLY A 9 -7.06 9.43 4.28
C GLY A 9 -6.10 8.27 4.54
N PRO A 10 -6.55 7.22 5.23
CA PRO A 10 -5.75 6.03 5.46
C PRO A 10 -5.73 5.13 4.22
N SER A 11 -4.63 4.40 4.01
CA SER A 11 -4.56 3.26 3.07
C SER A 11 -5.14 1.97 3.66
N ALA A 12 -5.38 1.93 4.97
CA ALA A 12 -5.99 0.80 5.67
C ALA A 12 -6.63 1.26 7.00
N THR A 13 -7.76 0.67 7.36
CA THR A 13 -8.50 0.98 8.59
C THR A 13 -8.67 -0.24 9.49
N ARG A 14 -9.22 0.00 10.67
CA ARG A 14 -9.71 -1.06 11.57
C ARG A 14 -11.22 -1.25 11.47
N HIS A 15 -11.87 -0.59 10.53
CA HIS A 15 -13.28 -0.82 10.27
C HIS A 15 -13.40 -2.10 9.47
N TRP A 16 -14.29 -2.97 9.93
CA TRP A 16 -14.69 -4.14 9.16
C TRP A 16 -15.29 -3.78 7.78
N LEU A 17 -15.82 -2.57 7.61
CA LEU A 17 -16.37 -2.06 6.36
C LEU A 17 -15.32 -1.66 5.30
N GLY A 18 -14.04 -1.54 5.68
CA GLY A 18 -13.03 -0.93 4.81
C GLY A 18 -12.75 0.53 5.14
N ILE A 19 -12.30 1.30 4.15
CA ILE A 19 -12.00 2.73 4.24
C ILE A 19 -13.29 3.50 3.99
N LEU A 20 -13.80 4.20 5.01
CA LEU A 20 -15.02 4.98 4.93
C LEU A 20 -14.75 6.41 4.45
N SER A 21 -15.76 7.08 3.90
CA SER A 21 -15.68 8.52 3.62
C SER A 21 -15.34 9.35 4.88
N ASP A 22 -15.80 8.92 6.06
CA ASP A 22 -15.52 9.59 7.34
C ASP A 22 -14.07 9.44 7.82
N ASP A 23 -13.30 8.52 7.23
CA ASP A 23 -11.87 8.38 7.50
C ASP A 23 -11.05 9.49 6.84
N TRP A 24 -11.61 10.13 5.80
CA TRP A 24 -10.99 11.23 5.09
C TRP A 24 -11.17 12.53 5.86
N ARG A 25 -10.08 13.27 6.00
CA ARG A 25 -10.06 14.54 6.71
C ARG A 25 -9.43 15.60 5.85
N GLN A 26 -10.05 16.77 5.82
CA GLN A 26 -9.42 17.95 5.25
C GLN A 26 -8.15 18.28 6.05
N ILE A 27 -7.06 18.54 5.37
CA ILE A 27 -5.78 18.98 5.92
C ILE A 27 -5.39 20.31 5.27
N GLY A 28 -5.34 21.39 6.04
CA GLY A 28 -5.06 22.71 5.45
C GLY A 28 -6.16 23.18 4.49
N PHE A 29 -5.79 24.06 3.57
CA PHE A 29 -6.72 24.69 2.60
C PHE A 29 -6.13 24.61 1.17
N GLY A 30 -6.61 25.44 0.25
CA GLY A 30 -6.16 25.48 -1.15
C GLY A 30 -6.90 24.49 -2.04
N ASP A 31 -6.25 24.05 -3.13
CA ASP A 31 -6.88 23.23 -4.19
C ASP A 31 -6.21 21.86 -4.35
N GLY A 32 -5.66 21.30 -3.26
CA GLY A 32 -5.02 19.99 -3.28
C GLY A 32 -3.66 19.96 -3.98
N MET A 33 -2.87 21.03 -3.80
CA MET A 33 -1.52 21.19 -4.34
C MET A 33 -0.49 20.34 -3.56
N TYR A 34 0.81 20.66 -3.66
CA TYR A 34 1.89 19.93 -2.97
C TYR A 34 1.67 19.80 -1.45
N GLN A 35 1.89 18.57 -0.95
CA GLN A 35 1.80 18.19 0.45
C GLN A 35 3.09 17.50 0.91
N GLN A 36 3.68 17.97 2.01
CA GLN A 36 4.94 17.43 2.54
C GLN A 36 4.81 17.10 4.03
N PRO A 37 4.36 15.88 4.38
CA PRO A 37 4.26 15.45 5.77
C PRO A 37 5.66 15.26 6.38
N ALA A 38 5.93 15.90 7.51
CA ALA A 38 7.20 15.72 8.21
C ALA A 38 7.30 14.30 8.81
N PRO A 39 8.39 13.55 8.56
CA PRO A 39 8.56 12.20 9.08
C PRO A 39 8.43 12.15 10.60
N ASN A 40 7.73 11.14 11.12
CA ASN A 40 7.52 10.90 12.55
C ASN A 40 6.94 12.11 13.33
N SER A 41 6.24 13.01 12.64
CA SER A 41 5.71 14.25 13.21
C SER A 41 4.23 14.45 12.85
N SER A 42 3.51 15.22 13.67
CA SER A 42 2.18 15.70 13.30
C SER A 42 2.23 16.84 12.30
N ILE A 43 3.40 17.47 12.10
CA ILE A 43 3.58 18.60 11.20
C ILE A 43 3.47 18.17 9.73
N LEU A 44 2.79 19.00 8.96
CA LEU A 44 2.61 18.93 7.52
C LEU A 44 2.90 20.32 6.93
N TYR A 45 3.63 20.38 5.83
CA TYR A 45 3.72 21.58 5.02
C TYR A 45 2.76 21.46 3.83
N ASN A 46 1.92 22.47 3.66
CA ASN A 46 0.86 22.50 2.67
C ASN A 46 1.06 23.72 1.77
N ALA A 47 1.09 23.51 0.46
CA ALA A 47 1.09 24.58 -0.52
C ALA A 47 -0.33 24.97 -0.91
N THR A 48 -0.50 26.26 -1.17
CA THR A 48 -1.66 26.84 -1.83
C THR A 48 -1.18 27.78 -2.96
N GLN A 49 -2.12 28.38 -3.69
CA GLN A 49 -1.87 29.12 -4.92
C GLN A 49 -0.73 30.15 -4.79
N ASN A 50 0.06 30.33 -5.85
CA ASN A 50 0.96 31.48 -6.03
C ASN A 50 2.00 31.64 -4.90
N GLY A 51 2.64 30.53 -4.51
CA GLY A 51 3.72 30.47 -3.53
C GLY A 51 3.29 30.59 -2.08
N ASN A 52 1.98 30.58 -1.81
CA ASN A 52 1.48 30.56 -0.45
C ASN A 52 1.72 29.20 0.18
N ILE A 53 2.31 29.19 1.36
CA ILE A 53 2.62 27.97 2.09
C ILE A 53 2.29 28.11 3.57
N VAL A 54 1.79 27.02 4.14
CA VAL A 54 1.43 26.95 5.56
C VAL A 54 2.07 25.73 6.22
N ARG A 55 2.40 25.87 7.50
CA ARG A 55 2.74 24.79 8.42
C ARG A 55 1.50 24.40 9.20
N VAL A 56 1.09 23.14 9.12
CA VAL A 56 -0.11 22.58 9.74
C VAL A 56 0.29 21.56 10.80
N ASP A 57 -0.20 21.71 12.03
CA ASP A 57 -0.15 20.65 13.04
C ASP A 57 -1.41 19.78 12.97
N ARG A 58 -1.29 18.57 12.43
CA ARG A 58 -2.42 17.65 12.22
C ARG A 58 -3.06 17.14 13.51
N LYS A 59 -2.43 17.33 14.68
CA LYS A 59 -3.01 16.97 15.98
C LYS A 59 -3.96 18.05 16.51
N THR A 60 -3.57 19.31 16.39
CA THR A 60 -4.29 20.45 16.98
C THR A 60 -5.14 21.21 15.96
N GLY A 61 -4.85 21.06 14.67
CA GLY A 61 -5.44 21.87 13.59
C GLY A 61 -4.83 23.27 13.47
N ASN A 62 -3.76 23.59 14.22
CA ASN A 62 -3.10 24.88 14.12
C ASN A 62 -2.44 25.06 12.74
N ILE A 63 -2.68 26.21 12.10
CA ILE A 63 -2.16 26.55 10.77
C ILE A 63 -1.42 27.87 10.84
N GLN A 64 -0.18 27.89 10.37
CA GLN A 64 0.67 29.08 10.34
C GLN A 64 1.16 29.36 8.92
N GLY A 65 0.89 30.56 8.40
CA GLY A 65 1.47 31.03 7.15
C GLY A 65 2.98 31.25 7.28
N ILE A 66 3.75 30.71 6.34
CA ILE A 66 5.23 30.71 6.37
C ILE A 66 5.83 31.15 5.03
N LYS A 67 5.06 31.84 4.18
CA LYS A 67 5.54 32.34 2.89
C LYS A 67 6.72 33.29 3.05
N PRO A 68 7.82 33.14 2.28
CA PRO A 68 8.91 34.11 2.27
C PRO A 68 8.43 35.51 1.86
N PHE A 69 8.88 36.52 2.59
CA PHE A 69 8.59 37.92 2.31
C PHE A 69 9.87 38.69 1.96
N SER A 70 9.76 39.61 1.00
CA SER A 70 10.81 40.58 0.70
C SER A 70 10.28 41.99 0.98
N ALA A 71 11.02 42.75 1.78
CA ALA A 71 10.68 44.14 2.08
C ALA A 71 11.05 45.11 0.93
N ASP A 72 11.88 44.65 -0.02
CA ASP A 72 12.26 45.44 -1.20
C ASP A 72 11.16 45.32 -2.27
N PRO A 73 10.46 46.42 -2.62
CA PRO A 73 9.40 46.38 -3.63
C PRO A 73 9.91 46.09 -5.05
N ASN A 74 11.21 46.25 -5.31
CA ASN A 74 11.81 45.90 -6.60
C ASN A 74 12.16 44.41 -6.70
N ASP A 75 12.16 43.71 -5.57
CA ASP A 75 12.50 42.30 -5.49
C ASP A 75 11.29 41.41 -5.75
N LYS A 76 10.91 41.31 -7.03
CA LYS A 76 9.74 40.57 -7.47
C LYS A 76 10.02 39.06 -7.53
N ASN A 77 9.39 38.32 -6.64
CA ASN A 77 9.35 36.87 -6.69
C ASN A 77 8.17 36.42 -7.56
N ARG A 78 8.41 35.47 -8.46
CA ARG A 78 7.39 34.80 -9.28
C ARG A 78 7.17 33.40 -8.74
N TYR A 79 5.95 32.92 -8.79
CA TYR A 79 5.58 31.60 -8.28
C TYR A 79 4.54 31.00 -9.20
N ASP A 80 4.69 29.71 -9.50
CA ASP A 80 3.69 28.96 -10.24
C ASP A 80 2.38 28.86 -9.45
N TRP A 81 1.25 28.65 -10.14
CA TRP A 81 -0.02 28.41 -9.49
C TRP A 81 0.06 27.23 -8.51
N VAL A 82 0.66 26.11 -8.94
CA VAL A 82 0.95 24.91 -8.13
C VAL A 82 2.43 24.93 -7.73
N THR A 83 2.77 25.85 -6.83
CA THR A 83 4.17 26.05 -6.42
C THR A 83 4.75 24.82 -5.72
N PRO A 84 5.91 24.29 -6.17
CA PRO A 84 6.51 23.12 -5.54
C PRO A 84 7.04 23.45 -4.15
N ILE A 85 6.76 22.54 -3.21
CA ILE A 85 7.40 22.49 -1.89
C ILE A 85 8.06 21.12 -1.70
N LEU A 86 9.21 21.14 -1.05
CA LEU A 86 9.98 19.94 -0.75
C LEU A 86 10.46 19.98 0.70
N LEU A 87 10.32 18.86 1.40
CA LEU A 87 10.97 18.65 2.69
C LEU A 87 12.28 17.90 2.49
N SER A 88 13.32 18.27 3.22
CA SER A 88 14.59 17.54 3.18
C SER A 88 14.41 16.10 3.66
N LYS A 89 15.02 15.18 2.90
CA LYS A 89 15.11 13.75 3.23
C LYS A 89 16.01 13.52 4.44
N GLN A 90 16.88 14.48 4.77
CA GLN A 90 17.87 14.37 5.85
C GLN A 90 17.53 15.23 7.09
N SER A 91 16.62 16.20 6.99
CA SER A 91 16.24 17.06 8.12
C SER A 91 14.76 17.48 8.07
N PRO A 92 13.94 17.11 9.08
CA PRO A 92 12.51 17.43 9.09
C PRO A 92 12.20 18.93 9.26
N ASN A 93 13.21 19.76 9.56
CA ASN A 93 13.07 21.20 9.71
C ASN A 93 13.57 21.98 8.48
N ARG A 94 14.17 21.31 7.49
CA ARG A 94 14.62 21.96 6.27
C ARG A 94 13.54 21.87 5.20
N VAL A 95 13.06 23.04 4.77
CA VAL A 95 11.95 23.19 3.81
C VAL A 95 12.43 24.02 2.63
N TYR A 96 12.06 23.59 1.44
CA TYR A 96 12.32 24.28 0.18
C TYR A 96 11.01 24.75 -0.45
N LEU A 97 11.01 25.94 -1.04
CA LEU A 97 9.91 26.47 -1.85
C LEU A 97 10.50 26.96 -3.18
N GLY A 98 9.94 26.52 -4.31
CA GLY A 98 10.39 26.93 -5.64
C GLY A 98 9.55 28.08 -6.19
N GLY A 99 10.14 29.26 -6.38
CA GLY A 99 9.58 30.32 -7.24
C GLY A 99 10.45 30.47 -8.48
N ASN A 100 10.67 31.69 -8.98
CA ASN A 100 11.81 31.96 -9.86
C ASN A 100 13.17 31.75 -9.17
N ARG A 101 13.16 31.64 -7.84
CA ARG A 101 14.31 31.39 -6.98
C ARG A 101 13.99 30.21 -6.08
N LEU A 102 15.03 29.52 -5.62
CA LEU A 102 14.87 28.56 -4.55
C LEU A 102 14.92 29.28 -3.21
N PHE A 103 13.87 29.13 -2.41
CA PHE A 103 13.84 29.57 -1.02
C PHE A 103 14.15 28.40 -0.10
N ILE A 104 15.08 28.59 0.84
CA ILE A 104 15.56 27.55 1.74
C ILE A 104 15.38 28.00 3.19
N SER A 105 14.56 27.25 3.94
CA SER A 105 14.43 27.37 5.39
C SER A 105 15.16 26.23 6.10
N ASN A 106 15.78 26.54 7.24
CA ASN A 106 16.44 25.55 8.11
C ASN A 106 15.70 25.34 9.43
N ASN A 107 14.59 26.07 9.64
CA ASN A 107 13.86 26.17 10.89
C ASN A 107 12.35 26.07 10.66
N GLY A 108 11.94 25.17 9.76
CA GLY A 108 10.55 24.82 9.53
C GLY A 108 9.68 25.99 9.04
N GLY A 109 10.25 26.87 8.21
CA GLY A 109 9.54 27.99 7.58
C GLY A 109 9.56 29.30 8.38
N GLU A 110 10.23 29.36 9.53
CA GLU A 110 10.30 30.60 10.34
C GLU A 110 11.17 31.68 9.71
N SER A 111 12.21 31.28 8.98
CA SER A 111 13.07 32.19 8.23
C SER A 111 13.54 31.54 6.94
N TRP A 112 13.85 32.37 5.94
CA TRP A 112 14.20 31.94 4.60
C TRP A 112 15.45 32.64 4.09
N SER A 113 16.32 31.86 3.46
CA SER A 113 17.32 32.35 2.51
C SER A 113 16.82 32.12 1.09
N LYS A 114 17.36 32.86 0.11
CA LYS A 114 16.97 32.72 -1.30
C LYS A 114 18.18 32.76 -2.23
N THR A 115 18.07 32.07 -3.35
CA THR A 115 19.08 32.10 -4.43
C THR A 115 18.95 33.33 -5.30
N LYS A 116 19.82 33.45 -6.32
CA LYS A 116 19.55 34.27 -7.51
C LYS A 116 18.39 33.65 -8.31
N ASP A 117 17.87 34.39 -9.28
CA ASP A 117 16.90 33.84 -10.25
C ASP A 117 17.54 32.63 -10.97
N LEU A 118 16.86 31.48 -10.93
CA LEU A 118 17.32 30.22 -11.51
C LEU A 118 16.65 29.91 -12.86
N THR A 119 15.87 30.84 -13.39
CA THR A 119 15.14 30.65 -14.65
C THR A 119 15.80 31.45 -15.76
N LYS A 120 15.30 31.37 -16.99
CA LYS A 120 15.75 32.21 -18.10
C LYS A 120 15.25 33.66 -17.98
N ALA A 121 14.39 33.94 -17.00
CA ALA A 121 13.74 35.22 -16.77
C ALA A 121 13.07 35.78 -18.04
N ILE A 122 12.44 34.88 -18.82
CA ILE A 122 11.75 35.25 -20.06
C ILE A 122 10.60 36.20 -19.73
N ASN A 123 10.56 37.33 -20.44
CA ASN A 123 9.45 38.26 -20.33
C ASN A 123 8.22 37.68 -21.06
N ARG A 124 7.21 37.24 -20.29
CA ARG A 124 5.95 36.71 -20.83
C ARG A 124 5.28 37.64 -21.84
N ASP A 125 5.38 38.95 -21.67
CA ASP A 125 4.77 39.92 -22.58
C ASP A 125 5.39 39.91 -23.98
N SER A 126 6.59 39.35 -24.10
CA SER A 126 7.29 39.19 -25.38
C SER A 126 6.99 37.87 -26.09
N LEU A 127 6.29 36.94 -25.43
CA LEU A 127 5.92 35.66 -26.01
C LEU A 127 4.66 35.79 -26.85
N ALA A 128 4.63 35.14 -28.02
CA ALA A 128 3.44 35.04 -28.83
C ALA A 128 2.72 33.72 -28.55
N ILE A 129 1.47 33.78 -28.11
CA ILE A 129 0.61 32.62 -27.87
C ILE A 129 -0.47 32.62 -28.94
N MET A 130 -0.55 31.57 -29.76
CA MET A 130 -1.49 31.48 -30.88
C MET A 130 -1.45 32.70 -31.82
N GLY A 131 -0.25 33.24 -32.02
CA GLY A 131 -0.02 34.42 -32.88
C GLY A 131 -0.33 35.77 -32.22
N VAL A 132 -0.75 35.81 -30.94
CA VAL A 132 -1.00 37.04 -30.19
C VAL A 132 0.15 37.28 -29.22
N LEU A 133 0.78 38.45 -29.30
CA LEU A 133 1.83 38.84 -28.36
C LEU A 133 1.24 39.00 -26.95
N GLY A 134 1.97 38.54 -25.93
CA GLY A 134 1.49 38.55 -24.54
C GLY A 134 1.10 39.96 -24.06
N VAL A 135 1.85 40.98 -24.49
CA VAL A 135 1.53 42.40 -24.21
C VAL A 135 0.15 42.82 -24.76
N ASP A 136 -0.29 42.23 -25.86
CA ASP A 136 -1.53 42.55 -26.57
C ASP A 136 -2.72 41.70 -26.10
N THR A 137 -2.51 40.75 -25.19
CA THR A 137 -3.56 39.88 -24.66
C THR A 137 -4.49 40.67 -23.74
N LYS A 138 -5.78 40.78 -24.12
CA LYS A 138 -6.78 41.56 -23.38
C LYS A 138 -7.75 40.73 -22.53
N ILE A 139 -8.07 39.52 -22.98
CA ILE A 139 -9.01 38.63 -22.29
C ILE A 139 -8.20 37.63 -21.46
N SER A 140 -8.59 37.43 -20.20
CA SER A 140 -8.02 36.40 -19.31
C SER A 140 -6.49 36.42 -19.24
N ARG A 141 -5.85 37.59 -19.39
CA ARG A 141 -4.39 37.73 -19.50
C ARG A 141 -3.63 37.04 -18.36
N ASN A 142 -4.19 37.04 -17.15
CA ASN A 142 -3.60 36.44 -15.95
C ASN A 142 -4.48 35.35 -15.34
N ASP A 143 -5.45 34.84 -16.11
CA ASP A 143 -6.32 33.76 -15.67
C ASP A 143 -5.58 32.42 -15.81
N GLY A 144 -5.55 31.62 -14.75
CA GLY A 144 -4.82 30.34 -14.68
C GLY A 144 -3.30 30.44 -14.59
N THR A 145 -2.64 31.39 -15.27
CA THR A 145 -1.17 31.56 -15.26
C THR A 145 -0.80 33.03 -15.12
N SER A 146 -0.33 33.42 -13.93
CA SER A 146 -0.04 34.82 -13.59
C SER A 146 1.41 35.25 -13.88
N SER A 147 2.32 34.30 -14.09
CA SER A 147 3.73 34.54 -14.38
C SER A 147 4.35 33.39 -15.21
N TYR A 148 5.60 33.55 -15.63
CA TYR A 148 6.38 32.58 -16.40
C TYR A 148 7.85 32.66 -15.96
N GLY A 149 8.58 31.56 -16.06
CA GLY A 149 9.95 31.46 -15.58
C GLY A 149 9.97 31.25 -14.07
N GLU A 150 9.55 30.04 -13.67
CA GLU A 150 9.43 29.52 -12.32
C GLU A 150 9.98 28.09 -12.21
N ILE A 151 10.46 27.75 -11.02
CA ILE A 151 10.77 26.37 -10.63
C ILE A 151 9.46 25.63 -10.44
N ILE A 152 9.28 24.55 -11.19
CA ILE A 152 8.09 23.68 -11.17
C ILE A 152 8.39 22.29 -10.61
N SER A 153 9.68 21.90 -10.61
CA SER A 153 10.13 20.62 -10.09
C SER A 153 11.46 20.81 -9.37
N MET A 154 11.65 20.10 -8.26
CA MET A 154 12.91 20.11 -7.52
C MET A 154 13.06 18.83 -6.70
N ASP A 155 14.30 18.43 -6.46
CA ASP A 155 14.59 17.29 -5.58
C ASP A 155 15.92 17.48 -4.82
N GLU A 156 15.98 16.88 -3.63
CA GLU A 156 17.18 16.76 -2.80
C GLU A 156 17.76 15.36 -2.96
N SER A 157 19.07 15.25 -3.18
CA SER A 157 19.70 13.93 -3.26
C SER A 157 19.48 13.13 -1.98
N PRO A 158 19.01 11.87 -2.09
CA PRO A 158 18.88 11.00 -0.93
C PRO A 158 20.25 10.71 -0.27
N LEU A 159 21.35 10.84 -1.03
CA LEU A 159 22.70 10.57 -0.56
C LEU A 159 23.36 11.76 0.15
N TRP A 160 23.00 12.99 -0.20
CA TRP A 160 23.60 14.19 0.41
C TRP A 160 22.74 15.45 0.22
N PHE A 161 22.31 16.06 1.32
CA PHE A 161 21.46 17.26 1.30
C PHE A 161 22.04 18.47 0.54
N LYS A 162 23.36 18.49 0.29
CA LYS A 162 24.00 19.57 -0.47
C LYS A 162 23.76 19.49 -1.97
N ILE A 163 23.30 18.35 -2.45
CA ILE A 163 23.01 18.13 -3.87
C ILE A 163 21.53 18.39 -4.07
N LEU A 164 21.23 19.47 -4.80
CA LEU A 164 19.89 19.92 -5.10
C LEU A 164 19.74 20.06 -6.60
N TRP A 165 18.57 19.69 -7.11
CA TRP A 165 18.20 19.84 -8.50
C TRP A 165 16.94 20.65 -8.63
N VAL A 166 16.86 21.50 -9.66
CA VAL A 166 15.66 22.26 -10.02
C VAL A 166 15.39 22.17 -11.52
N GLY A 167 14.12 22.12 -11.88
CA GLY A 167 13.60 22.20 -13.23
C GLY A 167 12.57 23.32 -13.34
N THR A 168 12.60 24.07 -14.44
CA THR A 168 11.74 25.24 -14.64
C THR A 168 10.75 25.07 -15.80
N ASP A 169 9.68 25.86 -15.77
CA ASP A 169 8.69 25.93 -16.86
C ASP A 169 9.25 26.55 -18.16
N ASP A 170 10.33 27.33 -18.06
CA ASP A 170 11.11 27.88 -19.17
C ASP A 170 12.29 26.99 -19.61
N GLY A 171 12.41 25.78 -19.06
CA GLY A 171 13.28 24.73 -19.58
C GLY A 171 14.74 24.74 -19.11
N ASN A 172 15.06 25.44 -18.02
CA ASN A 172 16.35 25.26 -17.34
C ASN A 172 16.32 24.00 -16.47
N VAL A 173 17.44 23.27 -16.47
CA VAL A 173 17.75 22.26 -15.47
C VAL A 173 19.00 22.72 -14.75
N GLN A 174 18.92 22.92 -13.43
CA GLN A 174 20.08 23.34 -12.65
C GLN A 174 20.40 22.39 -11.51
N VAL A 175 21.69 22.31 -11.20
CA VAL A 175 22.23 21.53 -10.08
C VAL A 175 23.05 22.41 -9.14
N SER A 176 22.89 22.19 -7.84
CA SER A 176 23.78 22.68 -6.80
C SER A 176 24.50 21.51 -6.15
N LYS A 177 25.78 21.71 -5.78
CA LYS A 177 26.62 20.72 -5.09
C LYS A 177 27.02 21.18 -3.68
N ASP A 178 26.51 22.32 -3.22
CA ASP A 178 26.93 22.97 -1.98
C ASP A 178 25.78 23.47 -1.09
N GLY A 179 24.58 22.92 -1.27
CA GLY A 179 23.39 23.23 -0.49
C GLY A 179 22.69 24.51 -0.95
N GLY A 180 22.72 24.78 -2.25
CA GLY A 180 22.00 25.86 -2.89
C GLY A 180 22.75 27.20 -2.91
N LYS A 181 24.06 27.22 -2.63
CA LYS A 181 24.85 28.47 -2.66
C LYS A 181 25.28 28.82 -4.07
N ASN A 182 25.78 27.82 -4.80
CA ASN A 182 26.14 27.92 -6.21
C ASN A 182 25.30 26.96 -7.05
N TRP A 183 25.01 27.38 -8.29
CA TRP A 183 24.16 26.66 -9.23
C TRP A 183 24.80 26.64 -10.62
N GLU A 184 24.60 25.53 -11.32
CA GLU A 184 25.08 25.29 -12.67
C GLU A 184 23.88 24.91 -13.55
N GLU A 185 23.67 25.64 -14.64
CA GLU A 185 22.68 25.29 -15.67
C GLU A 185 23.28 24.21 -16.58
N VAL A 186 22.63 23.05 -16.57
CA VAL A 186 23.10 21.80 -17.18
C VAL A 186 22.12 21.23 -18.20
N GLY A 187 20.93 21.83 -18.34
CA GLY A 187 19.93 21.46 -19.34
C GLY A 187 20.41 21.77 -20.76
N LYS A 188 21.21 22.82 -20.95
CA LYS A 188 21.85 23.13 -22.26
C LYS A 188 22.74 22.02 -22.81
N ASN A 189 23.19 21.08 -21.97
CA ASN A 189 24.03 19.95 -22.38
C ASN A 189 23.21 18.79 -22.96
N ILE A 190 21.88 18.87 -22.96
CA ILE A 190 20.99 17.85 -23.50
C ILE A 190 20.92 17.98 -25.03
N TYR A 191 21.27 16.91 -25.74
CA TYR A 191 21.14 16.83 -27.19
C TYR A 191 19.77 16.28 -27.61
N GLY A 192 19.21 16.82 -28.70
CA GLY A 192 17.94 16.36 -29.28
C GLY A 192 16.68 16.83 -28.53
N LEU A 193 16.82 17.68 -27.52
CA LEU A 193 15.70 18.33 -26.84
C LEU A 193 15.50 19.74 -27.43
N PRO A 194 14.28 20.11 -27.87
CA PRO A 194 14.03 21.47 -28.33
C PRO A 194 14.19 22.51 -27.20
N SER A 195 14.47 23.77 -27.55
CA SER A 195 14.63 24.82 -26.54
C SER A 195 13.34 25.06 -25.76
N ASP A 196 13.49 25.55 -24.53
CA ASP A 196 12.37 26.00 -23.69
C ASP A 196 11.34 24.90 -23.35
N SER A 197 11.78 23.63 -23.39
CA SER A 197 10.96 22.47 -23.01
C SER A 197 10.60 22.50 -21.53
N TYR A 198 9.32 22.36 -21.20
CA TYR A 198 8.83 22.35 -19.81
C TYR A 198 9.40 21.16 -19.04
N VAL A 199 10.10 21.41 -17.91
CA VAL A 199 10.70 20.34 -17.10
C VAL A 199 9.66 19.69 -16.18
N SER A 200 8.97 18.67 -16.67
CA SER A 200 7.88 18.03 -15.91
C SER A 200 8.33 17.36 -14.61
N ARG A 201 9.55 16.79 -14.56
CA ARG A 201 10.09 16.22 -13.32
C ARG A 201 11.62 16.22 -13.30
N VAL A 202 12.20 16.50 -12.15
CA VAL A 202 13.60 16.16 -11.83
C VAL A 202 13.66 15.34 -10.55
N ILE A 203 14.41 14.24 -10.55
CA ILE A 203 14.69 13.45 -9.35
C ILE A 203 16.18 13.16 -9.23
N ALA A 204 16.70 13.24 -8.00
CA ALA A 204 18.07 12.87 -7.69
C ALA A 204 18.11 11.38 -7.31
N SER A 205 18.98 10.62 -7.98
CA SER A 205 19.08 9.18 -7.79
C SER A 205 19.91 8.82 -6.56
N LYS A 206 19.59 7.67 -5.95
CA LYS A 206 20.43 7.08 -4.89
C LYS A 206 21.55 6.19 -5.44
N SER A 207 21.59 5.93 -6.76
CA SER A 207 22.67 5.13 -7.37
C SER A 207 24.02 5.85 -7.32
N GLY A 208 24.02 7.19 -7.31
CA GLY A 208 25.22 8.00 -7.28
C GLY A 208 24.91 9.47 -7.03
N ARG A 209 25.87 10.19 -6.43
CA ARG A 209 25.71 11.62 -6.12
C ARG A 209 25.53 12.50 -7.37
N GLY A 210 26.17 12.10 -8.48
CA GLY A 210 26.03 12.78 -9.77
C GLY A 210 24.84 12.32 -10.59
N THR A 211 24.08 11.33 -10.10
CA THR A 211 23.03 10.69 -10.89
C THR A 211 21.68 11.37 -10.67
N ALA A 212 21.01 11.71 -11.76
CA ALA A 212 19.67 12.27 -11.75
C ALA A 212 18.91 11.85 -13.02
N TYR A 213 17.58 11.91 -12.91
CA TYR A 213 16.68 11.73 -14.03
C TYR A 213 15.86 13.00 -14.24
N VAL A 214 15.63 13.36 -15.49
CA VAL A 214 14.82 14.52 -15.87
C VAL A 214 13.85 14.12 -16.98
N THR A 215 12.60 14.54 -16.84
CA THR A 215 11.57 14.40 -17.87
C THR A 215 11.13 15.77 -18.35
N PHE A 216 10.75 15.83 -19.62
CA PHE A 216 10.24 17.04 -20.24
C PHE A 216 8.90 16.77 -20.91
N ASP A 217 8.08 17.81 -20.94
CA ASP A 217 6.76 17.78 -21.55
C ASP A 217 6.64 18.94 -22.56
N ARG A 218 6.24 18.61 -23.79
CA ARG A 218 6.08 19.60 -24.87
C ARG A 218 4.71 19.51 -25.53
N HIS A 219 3.75 18.76 -24.97
CA HIS A 219 2.46 18.57 -25.62
C HIS A 219 1.70 19.89 -25.85
N ARG A 220 1.93 20.89 -24.97
CA ARG A 220 1.36 22.24 -25.07
C ARG A 220 1.86 23.01 -26.30
N ASP A 221 3.01 22.63 -26.84
CA ASP A 221 3.58 23.17 -28.08
C ASP A 221 3.22 22.33 -29.31
N GLY A 222 2.40 21.29 -29.15
CA GLY A 222 2.04 20.35 -30.22
C GLY A 222 3.09 19.26 -30.49
N ASP A 223 4.14 19.16 -29.67
CA ASP A 223 5.13 18.08 -29.73
C ASP A 223 4.82 17.01 -28.68
N TRP A 224 4.43 15.83 -29.17
CA TRP A 224 4.02 14.69 -28.35
C TRP A 224 5.12 13.66 -28.16
N SER A 225 6.37 13.98 -28.51
CA SER A 225 7.49 13.06 -28.35
C SER A 225 7.83 12.87 -26.87
N PRO A 226 8.13 11.64 -26.41
CA PRO A 226 8.54 11.40 -25.03
C PRO A 226 9.98 11.85 -24.81
N TYR A 227 10.22 12.63 -23.76
CA TYR A 227 11.56 13.14 -23.41
C TYR A 227 11.93 12.74 -21.99
N VAL A 228 12.83 11.76 -21.86
CA VAL A 228 13.35 11.24 -20.59
C VAL A 228 14.86 11.13 -20.70
N TYR A 229 15.58 11.73 -19.75
CA TYR A 229 17.03 11.77 -19.75
C TYR A 229 17.61 11.36 -18.41
N ARG A 230 18.78 10.70 -18.45
CA ARG A 230 19.58 10.32 -17.29
C ARG A 230 20.96 10.95 -17.38
N THR A 231 21.49 11.41 -16.26
CA THR A 231 22.90 11.80 -16.11
C THR A 231 23.54 11.01 -14.97
N ASN A 232 24.86 10.84 -14.99
CA ASN A 232 25.65 10.24 -13.90
C ASN A 232 26.77 11.18 -13.38
N ASP A 233 26.87 12.39 -13.92
CA ASP A 233 28.00 13.30 -13.71
C ASP A 233 27.55 14.74 -13.41
N TYR A 234 26.41 14.88 -12.73
CA TYR A 234 25.80 16.17 -12.41
C TYR A 234 25.37 16.97 -13.64
N GLY A 235 24.93 16.28 -14.70
CA GLY A 235 24.36 16.91 -15.90
C GLY A 235 25.41 17.43 -16.90
N GLN A 236 26.68 17.04 -16.74
CA GLN A 236 27.70 17.35 -17.74
C GLN A 236 27.45 16.56 -19.03
N THR A 237 26.97 15.33 -18.89
CA THR A 237 26.48 14.51 -19.99
C THR A 237 25.10 13.94 -19.68
N TRP A 238 24.31 13.76 -20.73
CA TRP A 238 22.95 13.22 -20.67
C TRP A 238 22.79 12.06 -21.65
N THR A 239 22.13 11.00 -21.20
CA THR A 239 21.71 9.86 -22.00
C THR A 239 20.20 9.96 -22.18
N ASN A 240 19.73 9.97 -23.43
CA ASN A 240 18.31 9.81 -23.74
C ASN A 240 17.90 8.37 -23.40
N ILE A 241 16.84 8.22 -22.61
CA ILE A 241 16.27 6.95 -22.17
C ILE A 241 14.78 6.88 -22.50
N SER A 242 14.35 7.52 -23.59
CA SER A 242 12.97 7.50 -24.08
C SER A 242 12.66 6.32 -25.00
N ASP A 243 13.66 5.55 -25.42
CA ASP A 243 13.51 4.49 -26.41
C ASP A 243 12.44 3.47 -25.98
N GLY A 244 11.53 3.15 -26.90
CA GLY A 244 10.42 2.22 -26.65
C GLY A 244 9.18 2.83 -25.97
N LEU A 245 9.21 4.10 -25.55
CA LEU A 245 8.02 4.79 -25.06
C LEU A 245 7.12 5.27 -26.21
N PRO A 246 5.79 5.27 -26.04
CA PRO A 246 4.88 5.82 -27.03
C PRO A 246 4.90 7.35 -27.05
N SER A 247 4.31 7.93 -28.09
CA SER A 247 3.96 9.35 -28.12
C SER A 247 2.98 9.69 -26.98
N GLY A 248 3.23 10.80 -26.29
CA GLY A 248 2.42 11.29 -25.16
C GLY A 248 3.23 12.18 -24.21
N SER A 249 2.55 12.92 -23.34
CA SER A 249 3.18 13.68 -22.26
C SER A 249 3.88 12.74 -21.27
N ILE A 250 5.01 13.20 -20.71
CA ILE A 250 5.69 12.55 -19.59
C ILE A 250 5.54 13.44 -18.35
N ASN A 251 4.87 12.94 -17.32
CA ASN A 251 4.41 13.76 -16.20
C ASN A 251 5.25 13.55 -14.93
N VAL A 252 5.72 12.32 -14.70
CA VAL A 252 6.46 11.96 -13.50
C VAL A 252 7.41 10.79 -13.77
N ILE A 253 8.58 10.84 -13.15
CA ILE A 253 9.49 9.71 -13.00
C ILE A 253 9.74 9.48 -11.52
N LEU A 254 9.77 8.22 -11.10
CA LEU A 254 9.96 7.81 -9.71
C LEU A 254 10.96 6.66 -9.63
N GLU A 255 11.98 6.80 -8.79
CA GLU A 255 12.94 5.74 -8.47
C GLU A 255 12.47 4.92 -7.26
N HIS A 256 12.57 3.59 -7.34
CA HIS A 256 12.23 2.73 -6.21
C HIS A 256 13.22 2.92 -5.04
N PRO A 257 12.76 3.08 -3.78
CA PRO A 257 13.63 3.39 -2.63
C PRO A 257 14.62 2.29 -2.26
N ASP A 258 14.38 1.03 -2.66
CA ASP A 258 15.30 -0.11 -2.37
C ASP A 258 16.14 -0.59 -3.55
N ASN A 259 15.76 -0.31 -4.82
CA ASN A 259 16.61 -0.57 -5.99
C ASN A 259 16.60 0.62 -6.96
N ALA A 260 17.76 1.21 -7.28
CA ALA A 260 17.88 2.39 -8.15
C ALA A 260 17.71 2.07 -9.65
N GLU A 261 17.72 0.78 -10.00
CA GLU A 261 17.48 0.32 -11.37
C GLU A 261 15.99 0.26 -11.70
N VAL A 262 15.14 0.23 -10.67
CA VAL A 262 13.69 0.14 -10.83
C VAL A 262 13.08 1.54 -10.86
N LEU A 263 12.53 1.90 -12.02
CA LEU A 263 11.93 3.21 -12.29
C LEU A 263 10.47 3.04 -12.71
N PHE A 264 9.61 3.91 -12.20
CA PHE A 264 8.24 4.09 -12.68
C PHE A 264 8.15 5.40 -13.44
N LEU A 265 7.39 5.41 -14.53
CA LEU A 265 7.18 6.57 -15.38
C LEU A 265 5.68 6.75 -15.63
N GLY A 266 5.13 7.89 -15.23
CA GLY A 266 3.75 8.27 -15.52
C GLY A 266 3.66 9.06 -16.81
N THR A 267 2.79 8.61 -17.71
CA THR A 267 2.56 9.25 -19.02
C THR A 267 1.11 9.67 -19.17
N GLU A 268 0.76 10.24 -20.33
CA GLU A 268 -0.60 10.60 -20.74
C GLU A 268 -1.59 9.42 -20.69
N HIS A 269 -1.11 8.18 -20.88
CA HIS A 269 -1.98 7.03 -21.17
C HIS A 269 -1.73 5.80 -20.30
N ALA A 270 -0.54 5.68 -19.71
CA ALA A 270 -0.17 4.50 -18.93
C ALA A 270 0.95 4.79 -17.93
N VAL A 271 1.21 3.82 -17.06
CA VAL A 271 2.44 3.76 -16.28
C VAL A 271 3.41 2.82 -16.99
N TYR A 272 4.68 3.20 -17.07
CA TYR A 272 5.76 2.36 -17.56
C TYR A 272 6.72 2.01 -16.43
N LEU A 273 7.28 0.81 -16.50
CA LEU A 273 8.25 0.26 -15.57
C LEU A 273 9.56 -0.01 -16.31
N SER A 274 10.67 0.45 -15.75
CA SER A 274 12.00 0.02 -16.14
C SER A 274 12.65 -0.76 -15.00
N MET A 275 13.39 -1.81 -15.35
CA MET A 275 14.12 -2.67 -14.41
C MET A 275 15.64 -2.52 -14.55
N ASN A 276 16.09 -1.56 -15.36
CA ASN A 276 17.48 -1.37 -15.76
C ASN A 276 17.82 0.11 -15.97
N SER A 277 17.35 0.98 -15.07
CA SER A 277 17.66 2.41 -15.04
C SER A 277 17.23 3.17 -16.32
N GLY A 278 16.14 2.74 -16.95
CA GLY A 278 15.53 3.40 -18.11
C GLY A 278 16.06 2.91 -19.46
N ASN A 279 16.93 1.90 -19.51
CA ASN A 279 17.42 1.40 -20.80
C ASN A 279 16.31 0.70 -21.60
N ASP A 280 15.38 0.02 -20.91
CA ASP A 280 14.17 -0.55 -21.49
C ASP A 280 12.94 -0.20 -20.64
N TRP A 281 11.80 -0.04 -21.32
CA TRP A 281 10.50 0.26 -20.70
C TRP A 281 9.46 -0.80 -21.04
N ILE A 282 8.67 -1.18 -20.03
CA ILE A 282 7.56 -2.10 -20.15
C ILE A 282 6.30 -1.42 -19.64
N GLU A 283 5.23 -1.46 -20.42
CA GLU A 283 3.94 -0.95 -19.96
C GLU A 283 3.47 -1.73 -18.72
N PHE A 284 3.19 -1.01 -17.63
CA PHE A 284 2.76 -1.59 -16.37
C PHE A 284 1.25 -1.85 -16.36
N ASN A 285 0.84 -2.86 -17.14
CA ASN A 285 -0.56 -3.23 -17.32
C ASN A 285 -1.11 -4.07 -16.14
N SER A 286 -1.37 -3.38 -15.03
CA SER A 286 -1.82 -3.96 -13.76
C SER A 286 -3.23 -3.51 -13.39
N ASN A 287 -4.22 -3.66 -14.29
CA ASN A 287 -5.63 -3.19 -14.14
C ASN A 287 -5.84 -1.67 -14.09
N LEU A 288 -4.79 -0.91 -14.40
CA LEU A 288 -4.78 0.53 -14.44
C LEU A 288 -5.56 1.06 -15.66
N PRO A 289 -6.34 2.15 -15.53
CA PRO A 289 -7.11 2.73 -16.63
C PRO A 289 -6.22 3.50 -17.61
N THR A 290 -6.65 3.64 -18.86
CA THR A 290 -6.02 4.59 -19.80
C THR A 290 -6.38 6.02 -19.41
N THR A 291 -5.44 6.74 -18.80
CA THR A 291 -5.60 8.11 -18.30
C THR A 291 -4.22 8.74 -18.02
N LEU A 292 -4.19 10.04 -17.68
CA LEU A 292 -2.96 10.71 -17.26
C LEU A 292 -2.55 10.27 -15.85
N TYR A 293 -1.27 10.01 -15.68
CA TYR A 293 -0.64 9.71 -14.40
C TYR A 293 0.26 10.86 -13.96
N ASP A 294 -0.31 11.80 -13.20
CA ASP A 294 0.34 13.09 -12.89
C ASP A 294 1.44 13.00 -11.83
N ASP A 295 1.27 12.12 -10.83
CA ASP A 295 2.22 11.99 -9.73
C ASP A 295 2.23 10.60 -9.11
N MET A 296 3.37 10.22 -8.51
CA MET A 296 3.57 8.92 -7.88
C MET A 296 4.48 9.03 -6.67
N VAL A 297 4.23 8.20 -5.65
CA VAL A 297 5.15 8.05 -4.51
C VAL A 297 5.18 6.61 -4.03
N ILE A 298 6.36 6.13 -3.63
CA ILE A 298 6.50 4.85 -2.91
C ILE A 298 6.75 5.15 -1.43
N HIS A 299 5.90 4.61 -0.56
CA HIS A 299 6.09 4.80 0.87
C HIS A 299 7.35 4.05 1.34
N PRO A 300 8.34 4.70 1.99
CA PRO A 300 9.65 4.11 2.25
C PRO A 300 9.62 2.95 3.26
N ARG A 301 8.60 2.87 4.11
CA ARG A 301 8.41 1.74 5.05
C ARG A 301 7.64 0.57 4.42
N ASP A 302 6.43 0.85 3.94
CA ASP A 302 5.46 -0.17 3.53
C ASP A 302 5.68 -0.65 2.09
N LYS A 303 6.44 0.12 1.30
CA LYS A 303 6.72 -0.09 -0.13
C LYS A 303 5.48 -0.06 -1.02
N ASP A 304 4.40 0.52 -0.53
CA ASP A 304 3.20 0.71 -1.33
C ASP A 304 3.44 1.84 -2.34
N LEU A 305 3.14 1.58 -3.61
CA LEU A 305 3.17 2.59 -4.67
C LEU A 305 1.79 3.24 -4.74
N VAL A 306 1.76 4.55 -4.55
CA VAL A 306 0.56 5.38 -4.64
C VAL A 306 0.62 6.18 -5.93
N LEU A 307 -0.42 6.09 -6.75
CA LEU A 307 -0.54 6.75 -8.05
C LEU A 307 -1.66 7.78 -7.99
N GLY A 308 -1.38 9.02 -8.39
CA GLY A 308 -2.39 10.04 -8.67
C GLY A 308 -2.74 10.03 -10.16
N THR A 309 -4.04 9.92 -10.48
CA THR A 309 -4.52 9.94 -11.87
C THR A 309 -5.44 11.13 -12.13
N HIS A 310 -5.54 11.54 -13.39
CA HIS A 310 -6.47 12.57 -13.80
C HIS A 310 -7.91 12.01 -13.94
N GLY A 311 -8.76 12.29 -12.96
CA GLY A 311 -10.19 11.95 -13.02
C GLY A 311 -10.53 10.47 -12.80
N ARG A 312 -9.57 9.63 -12.39
CA ARG A 312 -9.75 8.17 -12.13
C ARG A 312 -9.28 7.74 -10.73
N SER A 313 -9.36 8.63 -9.75
CA SER A 313 -9.00 8.42 -8.33
C SER A 313 -7.49 8.18 -8.10
N PHE A 314 -7.10 7.96 -6.84
CA PHE A 314 -5.76 7.48 -6.51
C PHE A 314 -5.78 5.94 -6.45
N TRP A 315 -4.65 5.32 -6.82
CA TRP A 315 -4.48 3.87 -6.81
C TRP A 315 -3.34 3.50 -5.87
N VAL A 316 -3.47 2.36 -5.18
CA VAL A 316 -2.43 1.84 -4.29
C VAL A 316 -2.09 0.43 -4.73
N LEU A 317 -0.83 0.21 -5.11
CA LEU A 317 -0.25 -1.13 -5.25
C LEU A 317 0.48 -1.44 -3.96
N ASP A 318 -0.08 -2.35 -3.17
CA ASP A 318 0.56 -2.82 -1.95
C ASP A 318 1.91 -3.49 -2.25
N ASP A 319 2.94 -3.15 -1.48
CA ASP A 319 4.25 -3.82 -1.47
C ASP A 319 4.92 -4.04 -2.85
N THR A 320 5.75 -3.09 -3.25
CA THR A 320 6.54 -3.13 -4.50
C THR A 320 7.90 -3.81 -4.36
N ALA A 321 8.23 -4.39 -3.20
CA ALA A 321 9.49 -5.10 -2.99
C ALA A 321 9.78 -6.20 -4.05
N PRO A 322 8.79 -6.98 -4.54
CA PRO A 322 9.02 -7.95 -5.60
C PRO A 322 9.57 -7.37 -6.91
N LEU A 323 9.26 -6.10 -7.22
CA LEU A 323 9.80 -5.42 -8.39
C LEU A 323 11.26 -5.04 -8.13
N ALA A 324 11.57 -4.50 -6.94
CA ALA A 324 12.95 -4.18 -6.57
C ALA A 324 13.89 -5.41 -6.55
N GLU A 325 13.37 -6.58 -6.18
CA GLU A 325 14.11 -7.84 -6.03
C GLU A 325 14.03 -8.74 -7.28
N TRP A 326 13.34 -8.31 -8.34
CA TRP A 326 13.02 -9.15 -9.50
C TRP A 326 14.24 -9.84 -10.12
N SER A 327 15.36 -9.13 -10.24
CA SER A 327 16.61 -9.65 -10.83
C SER A 327 17.15 -10.87 -10.06
N GLU A 328 16.88 -10.98 -8.76
CA GLU A 328 17.27 -12.14 -7.96
C GLU A 328 16.53 -13.43 -8.35
N SER A 329 15.44 -13.32 -9.11
CA SER A 329 14.54 -14.43 -9.43
C SER A 329 14.77 -15.05 -10.82
N LEU A 330 15.47 -14.36 -11.72
CA LEU A 330 15.54 -14.70 -13.15
C LEU A 330 16.02 -16.13 -13.41
N ASP A 331 17.07 -16.57 -12.70
CA ASP A 331 17.67 -17.89 -12.89
C ASP A 331 17.09 -18.98 -11.96
N LYS A 332 16.07 -18.66 -11.16
CA LYS A 332 15.50 -19.58 -10.16
C LYS A 332 14.19 -20.18 -10.66
N SER A 333 14.03 -21.50 -10.51
CA SER A 333 12.76 -22.18 -10.84
C SER A 333 11.58 -21.70 -10.00
N VAL A 334 11.83 -21.36 -8.74
CA VAL A 334 10.88 -20.73 -7.82
C VAL A 334 11.63 -19.75 -6.94
N HIS A 335 11.07 -18.57 -6.72
CA HIS A 335 11.65 -17.57 -5.84
C HIS A 335 10.55 -16.91 -5.01
N VAL A 336 10.83 -16.72 -3.72
CA VAL A 336 9.95 -16.05 -2.76
C VAL A 336 10.65 -14.76 -2.38
N TYR A 337 9.99 -13.65 -2.69
CA TYR A 337 10.49 -12.31 -2.40
C TYR A 337 10.47 -12.05 -0.89
N SER A 338 11.12 -10.97 -0.45
CA SER A 338 11.03 -10.52 0.93
C SER A 338 9.57 -10.34 1.35
N ILE A 339 9.28 -10.73 2.59
CA ILE A 339 7.93 -10.67 3.15
C ILE A 339 7.94 -9.60 4.23
N ARG A 340 7.19 -8.50 4.01
CA ARG A 340 7.05 -7.45 5.02
C ARG A 340 6.43 -8.01 6.32
N PRO A 341 6.78 -7.47 7.50
CA PRO A 341 6.18 -7.91 8.75
C PRO A 341 4.65 -7.80 8.72
N ALA A 342 3.97 -8.87 9.13
CA ALA A 342 2.52 -8.91 9.25
C ALA A 342 2.09 -8.53 10.68
N THR A 343 0.94 -7.90 10.84
CA THR A 343 0.43 -7.48 12.15
C THR A 343 -0.94 -8.09 12.39
N LEU A 344 -1.14 -8.69 13.56
CA LEU A 344 -2.47 -9.08 14.00
C LEU A 344 -3.28 -7.81 14.27
N PHE A 345 -4.39 -7.63 13.56
CA PHE A 345 -5.30 -6.49 13.76
C PHE A 345 -6.61 -6.95 14.37
N HIS A 346 -6.98 -6.31 15.46
CA HIS A 346 -8.35 -6.28 15.95
C HIS A 346 -9.11 -5.21 15.17
N TYR A 347 -10.06 -5.67 14.37
CA TYR A 347 -11.05 -4.87 13.66
C TYR A 347 -12.26 -4.66 14.58
N TRP A 348 -12.84 -3.48 14.52
CA TRP A 348 -14.06 -3.18 15.25
C TRP A 348 -15.22 -2.88 14.29
N LYS A 349 -16.43 -3.17 14.77
CA LYS A 349 -17.66 -2.65 14.18
C LYS A 349 -18.09 -1.47 15.04
N ASP A 350 -17.73 -0.27 14.61
CA ASP A 350 -18.03 0.99 15.27
C ASP A 350 -19.12 1.80 14.55
N THR A 351 -19.55 1.34 13.38
CA THR A 351 -20.64 1.92 12.62
C THR A 351 -21.89 1.04 12.67
N SER A 352 -23.05 1.68 12.76
CA SER A 352 -24.36 1.03 12.58
C SER A 352 -24.68 0.88 11.09
N TYR A 353 -25.84 0.31 10.75
CA TYR A 353 -26.30 0.13 9.38
C TYR A 353 -26.37 1.47 8.64
N ARG A 354 -25.62 1.61 7.54
CA ARG A 354 -25.52 2.87 6.76
C ARG A 354 -26.42 2.93 5.53
N GLY A 355 -27.12 1.83 5.20
CA GLY A 355 -28.02 1.78 4.04
C GLY A 355 -27.30 2.16 2.74
N GLN A 356 -27.94 2.99 1.92
CA GLN A 356 -27.39 3.43 0.62
C GLN A 356 -26.27 4.49 0.72
N ALA A 357 -25.93 4.97 1.93
CA ALA A 357 -24.81 5.90 2.15
C ALA A 357 -23.44 5.19 2.24
N GLU A 358 -23.38 3.90 1.91
CA GLU A 358 -22.20 3.06 2.06
C GLU A 358 -21.33 3.11 0.80
N TRP A 359 -20.56 4.18 0.62
CA TRP A 359 -19.37 4.15 -0.25
C TRP A 359 -18.15 3.84 0.62
N THR A 360 -17.49 2.71 0.33
CA THR A 360 -16.34 2.24 1.10
C THR A 360 -15.25 1.77 0.14
N GLY A 361 -14.00 2.13 0.42
CA GLY A 361 -12.85 1.52 -0.21
C GLY A 361 -12.49 0.21 0.48
N SER A 362 -11.96 -0.76 -0.25
CA SER A 362 -11.48 -2.01 0.34
C SER A 362 -10.26 -1.75 1.24
N ASN A 363 -10.20 -2.44 2.37
CA ASN A 363 -8.94 -2.59 3.09
C ASN A 363 -7.99 -3.51 2.30
N PRO A 364 -6.66 -3.38 2.47
CA PRO A 364 -5.72 -4.36 1.94
C PRO A 364 -5.98 -5.73 2.57
N ASP A 365 -5.58 -6.79 1.86
CA ASP A 365 -5.73 -8.16 2.35
C ASP A 365 -5.12 -8.34 3.74
N PHE A 366 -5.90 -8.95 4.64
CA PHE A 366 -5.45 -9.16 6.01
C PHE A 366 -4.39 -10.26 6.10
N GLY A 367 -3.24 -9.93 6.70
CA GLY A 367 -2.23 -10.88 7.13
C GLY A 367 -0.87 -10.67 6.48
N ALA A 368 -0.15 -11.77 6.21
CA ALA A 368 1.15 -11.73 5.54
C ALA A 368 0.96 -11.84 4.02
N ILE A 369 1.17 -10.74 3.30
CA ILE A 369 1.22 -10.74 1.83
C ILE A 369 2.50 -11.44 1.39
N ILE A 370 2.35 -12.57 0.71
CA ILE A 370 3.44 -13.39 0.22
C ILE A 370 3.44 -13.31 -1.29
N SER A 371 4.49 -12.71 -1.83
CA SER A 371 4.73 -12.62 -3.27
C SER A 371 5.83 -13.60 -3.67
N PHE A 372 5.61 -14.34 -4.75
CA PHE A 372 6.57 -15.32 -5.27
C PHE A 372 6.41 -15.50 -6.77
N ILE A 373 7.46 -15.96 -7.44
CA ILE A 373 7.45 -16.29 -8.86
C ILE A 373 7.80 -17.75 -9.08
N VAL A 374 7.18 -18.34 -10.10
CA VAL A 374 7.47 -19.68 -10.59
C VAL A 374 7.92 -19.55 -12.05
N ASN A 375 9.16 -19.91 -12.35
CA ASN A 375 9.73 -19.87 -13.70
C ASN A 375 9.78 -21.26 -14.36
N SER A 376 9.45 -22.33 -13.63
CA SER A 376 9.26 -23.67 -14.19
C SER A 376 7.89 -23.82 -14.86
N ASN A 377 7.69 -24.89 -15.63
CA ASN A 377 6.42 -25.20 -16.33
C ASN A 377 5.35 -25.82 -15.39
N ALA A 378 5.32 -25.41 -14.13
CA ALA A 378 4.34 -25.92 -13.18
C ALA A 378 3.07 -25.05 -13.17
N ASN A 379 1.93 -25.71 -12.96
CA ASN A 379 0.63 -25.05 -12.87
C ASN A 379 0.18 -24.86 -11.41
N GLU A 380 0.88 -25.48 -10.46
CA GLU A 380 0.56 -25.40 -9.04
C GLU A 380 1.82 -25.20 -8.19
N ALA A 381 1.65 -24.48 -7.08
CA ALA A 381 2.67 -24.31 -6.05
C ALA A 381 2.11 -24.67 -4.67
N ASN A 382 2.90 -25.40 -3.89
CA ASN A 382 2.59 -25.74 -2.51
C ASN A 382 3.27 -24.75 -1.58
N ILE A 383 2.49 -24.00 -0.80
CA ILE A 383 3.01 -23.11 0.24
C ILE A 383 2.83 -23.76 1.60
N VAL A 384 3.91 -23.86 2.37
CA VAL A 384 3.91 -24.39 3.73
C VAL A 384 4.41 -23.31 4.67
N ILE A 385 3.62 -23.05 5.70
CA ILE A 385 3.93 -22.10 6.75
C ILE A 385 4.25 -22.88 8.00
N SER A 386 5.40 -22.61 8.60
CA SER A 386 5.89 -23.37 9.75
C SER A 386 6.54 -22.50 10.82
N LYS A 387 6.59 -23.03 12.04
CA LYS A 387 7.29 -22.44 13.18
C LYS A 387 8.00 -23.56 13.94
N ARG A 388 9.33 -23.45 14.10
CA ARG A 388 10.14 -24.48 14.79
C ARG A 388 9.87 -25.90 14.25
N ASN A 389 9.89 -26.06 12.93
CA ASN A 389 9.61 -27.30 12.20
C ASN A 389 8.20 -27.88 12.36
N LYS A 390 7.27 -27.20 13.04
CA LYS A 390 5.85 -27.57 13.05
C LYS A 390 5.11 -26.83 11.94
N ILE A 391 4.39 -27.57 11.12
CA ILE A 391 3.50 -27.01 10.10
C ILE A 391 2.31 -26.34 10.78
N ILE A 392 2.06 -25.10 10.40
CA ILE A 392 0.94 -24.27 10.88
C ILE A 392 -0.21 -24.33 9.87
N ARG A 393 0.12 -24.17 8.60
CA ARG A 393 -0.84 -24.19 7.50
C ARG A 393 -0.16 -24.54 6.19
N SER A 394 -0.92 -25.15 5.30
CA SER A 394 -0.50 -25.49 3.94
C SER A 394 -1.54 -25.03 2.94
N TYR A 395 -1.08 -24.60 1.77
CA TYR A 395 -1.89 -24.13 0.66
C TYR A 395 -1.39 -24.77 -0.63
N THR A 396 -2.30 -25.02 -1.56
CA THR A 396 -1.99 -25.34 -2.95
C THR A 396 -2.65 -24.28 -3.80
N LEU A 397 -1.85 -23.52 -4.55
CA LEU A 397 -2.32 -22.44 -5.41
C LEU A 397 -2.03 -22.76 -6.85
N SER A 398 -2.97 -22.45 -7.74
CA SER A 398 -2.69 -22.39 -9.17
C SER A 398 -1.77 -21.22 -9.46
N VAL A 399 -0.77 -21.43 -10.32
CA VAL A 399 0.26 -20.44 -10.64
C VAL A 399 0.44 -20.29 -12.14
N SER A 400 0.89 -19.11 -12.55
CA SER A 400 1.30 -18.84 -13.93
C SER A 400 2.81 -18.69 -14.00
N LYS A 401 3.43 -19.38 -14.97
CA LYS A 401 4.86 -19.27 -15.25
C LYS A 401 5.24 -17.82 -15.57
N GLY A 402 6.34 -17.35 -14.98
CA GLY A 402 6.93 -16.05 -15.27
C GLY A 402 6.15 -14.85 -14.73
N LYS A 403 5.08 -15.08 -13.95
CA LYS A 403 4.28 -14.02 -13.31
C LYS A 403 4.51 -14.02 -11.81
N ILE A 404 4.46 -12.83 -11.21
CA ILE A 404 4.42 -12.70 -9.75
C ILE A 404 3.04 -13.18 -9.28
N ASN A 405 3.05 -14.25 -8.49
CA ASN A 405 1.87 -14.77 -7.81
C ASN A 405 1.85 -14.18 -6.39
N ARG A 406 0.70 -13.69 -5.96
CA ARG A 406 0.53 -13.06 -4.65
C ARG A 406 -0.63 -13.70 -3.90
N PHE A 407 -0.43 -13.97 -2.61
CA PHE A 407 -1.48 -14.44 -1.72
C PHE A 407 -1.27 -13.92 -0.30
N ALA A 408 -2.34 -13.77 0.48
CA ALA A 408 -2.27 -13.39 1.87
C ALA A 408 -2.48 -14.60 2.80
N TRP A 409 -1.51 -14.87 3.68
CA TRP A 409 -1.74 -15.73 4.83
C TRP A 409 -2.42 -14.93 5.93
N ASP A 410 -3.68 -15.25 6.20
CA ASP A 410 -4.55 -14.68 7.26
C ASP A 410 -4.04 -14.86 8.72
N LEU A 411 -2.81 -15.35 8.90
CA LEU A 411 -2.15 -15.57 10.18
C LEU A 411 -2.86 -16.61 11.06
N LYS A 412 -3.59 -17.55 10.45
CA LYS A 412 -4.30 -18.63 11.17
C LYS A 412 -3.71 -20.00 10.89
N HIS A 413 -3.88 -20.89 11.87
CA HIS A 413 -3.75 -22.34 11.70
C HIS A 413 -4.82 -22.88 10.75
N THR A 414 -4.69 -24.14 10.36
CA THR A 414 -5.73 -24.86 9.61
C THR A 414 -7.08 -24.83 10.37
N PRO A 415 -8.21 -24.57 9.69
CA PRO A 415 -9.53 -24.63 10.31
C PRO A 415 -9.85 -26.05 10.83
N PRO A 416 -10.64 -26.15 11.91
CA PRO A 416 -11.13 -27.45 12.39
C PRO A 416 -12.08 -28.07 11.35
N PRO A 417 -12.25 -29.40 11.33
CA PRO A 417 -13.21 -30.04 10.43
C PRO A 417 -14.62 -29.53 10.72
N PHE A 418 -15.36 -29.18 9.68
CA PHE A 418 -16.76 -28.78 9.79
C PHE A 418 -17.57 -29.43 8.67
N LEU A 419 -18.87 -29.60 8.91
CA LEU A 419 -19.80 -30.00 7.86
C LEU A 419 -20.16 -28.76 7.07
N ASN A 420 -19.92 -28.77 5.76
CA ASN A 420 -20.50 -27.74 4.93
C ASN A 420 -22.02 -27.99 4.85
N THR A 421 -22.79 -27.15 5.56
CA THR A 421 -24.25 -27.21 5.56
C THR A 421 -24.84 -26.17 4.61
N ASP A 422 -24.18 -25.90 3.48
CA ASP A 422 -24.73 -25.17 2.33
C ASP A 422 -25.93 -25.93 1.69
N LYS A 423 -26.86 -26.42 2.50
CA LYS A 423 -28.20 -26.77 2.05
C LYS A 423 -28.96 -25.47 1.87
N GLU A 424 -29.22 -25.11 0.63
CA GLU A 424 -30.21 -24.10 0.30
C GLU A 424 -31.51 -24.44 1.04
N THR A 425 -31.96 -23.50 1.89
CA THR A 425 -33.27 -23.66 2.52
C THR A 425 -34.29 -23.19 1.48
N PRO A 426 -35.26 -24.01 1.06
CA PRO A 426 -36.25 -23.60 0.07
C PRO A 426 -36.92 -22.28 0.48
N GLY A 427 -36.86 -21.27 -0.39
CA GLY A 427 -37.38 -19.92 -0.13
C GLY A 427 -36.37 -18.92 0.46
N LEU A 428 -35.15 -19.33 0.79
CA LEU A 428 -34.06 -18.46 1.21
C LEU A 428 -32.89 -18.57 0.21
N ILE A 429 -32.76 -17.58 -0.67
CA ILE A 429 -31.60 -17.42 -1.53
C ILE A 429 -30.46 -16.89 -0.65
N LYS A 430 -29.40 -17.69 -0.46
CA LYS A 430 -28.18 -17.20 0.18
C LYS A 430 -27.53 -16.21 -0.79
N PRO A 431 -27.36 -14.93 -0.43
CA PRO A 431 -26.66 -13.99 -1.29
C PRO A 431 -25.27 -14.53 -1.60
N SER A 432 -24.81 -14.37 -2.83
CA SER A 432 -23.41 -14.65 -3.16
C SER A 432 -22.50 -13.77 -2.28
N LYS A 433 -21.27 -14.23 -2.01
CA LYS A 433 -20.33 -13.45 -1.18
C LYS A 433 -20.09 -12.02 -1.73
N SER A 434 -20.25 -11.83 -3.04
CA SER A 434 -20.20 -10.55 -3.74
C SER A 434 -21.44 -9.65 -3.55
N GLU A 435 -22.55 -10.19 -3.06
CA GLU A 435 -23.81 -9.46 -2.82
C GLU A 435 -24.03 -9.14 -1.33
N LEU A 436 -23.19 -9.67 -0.44
CA LEU A 436 -23.22 -9.33 0.99
C LEU A 436 -22.59 -7.95 1.18
N LEU A 437 -23.41 -6.93 1.36
CA LEU A 437 -22.97 -5.62 1.83
C LEU A 437 -23.24 -5.49 3.34
N PRO A 438 -22.21 -5.14 4.14
CA PRO A 438 -20.80 -5.05 3.77
C PRO A 438 -20.13 -6.42 3.58
N ILE A 439 -19.16 -6.48 2.67
CA ILE A 439 -18.35 -7.68 2.46
C ILE A 439 -17.48 -7.87 3.72
N PRO A 440 -17.65 -8.97 4.49
CA PRO A 440 -16.86 -9.17 5.69
C PRO A 440 -15.36 -9.23 5.36
N PRO A 441 -14.45 -8.67 6.19
CA PRO A 441 -13.01 -8.65 5.92
C PRO A 441 -12.36 -10.05 6.05
N HIS A 442 -13.14 -11.07 6.41
CA HIS A 442 -12.70 -12.46 6.52
C HIS A 442 -13.89 -13.40 6.23
N SER A 443 -13.61 -14.65 5.87
CA SER A 443 -14.66 -15.64 5.65
C SER A 443 -15.55 -15.84 6.88
N LEU A 444 -16.86 -16.02 6.68
CA LEU A 444 -17.79 -16.38 7.76
C LEU A 444 -17.73 -17.89 8.11
N ASP A 445 -16.98 -18.67 7.34
CA ASP A 445 -16.77 -20.11 7.57
C ASP A 445 -15.92 -20.35 8.84
N PRO A 446 -16.03 -21.53 9.50
CA PRO A 446 -15.19 -21.86 10.65
C PRO A 446 -13.71 -21.69 10.34
N GLN A 447 -13.00 -20.92 11.18
CA GLN A 447 -11.60 -20.58 10.96
C GLN A 447 -10.68 -21.23 11.98
N GLY A 448 -9.42 -21.44 11.61
CA GLY A 448 -8.36 -21.87 12.53
C GLY A 448 -8.00 -20.73 13.51
N PRO A 449 -7.34 -21.03 14.64
CA PRO A 449 -6.93 -19.97 15.53
C PRO A 449 -5.83 -19.10 14.91
N HIS A 450 -5.88 -17.80 15.19
CA HIS A 450 -4.73 -16.93 14.94
C HIS A 450 -3.48 -17.46 15.67
N VAL A 451 -2.34 -17.34 15.00
CA VAL A 451 -1.03 -17.65 15.56
C VAL A 451 -0.54 -16.58 16.52
N SER A 452 0.36 -16.91 17.44
CA SER A 452 1.00 -15.89 18.28
C SER A 452 2.08 -15.10 17.56
N PRO A 453 2.39 -13.86 17.99
CA PRO A 453 3.55 -13.12 17.51
C PRO A 453 4.85 -13.93 17.55
N GLY A 454 5.69 -13.74 16.54
CA GLY A 454 6.94 -14.47 16.36
C GLY A 454 7.37 -14.55 14.90
N VAL A 455 8.45 -15.30 14.66
CA VAL A 455 8.98 -15.52 13.30
C VAL A 455 8.49 -16.87 12.78
N TYR A 456 7.99 -16.84 11.54
CA TYR A 456 7.47 -17.99 10.80
C TYR A 456 8.28 -18.18 9.52
N THR A 457 8.41 -19.42 9.07
CA THR A 457 9.03 -19.75 7.78
C THR A 457 7.94 -20.05 6.76
N VAL A 458 7.98 -19.34 5.65
CA VAL A 458 7.16 -19.57 4.45
C VAL A 458 8.03 -20.28 3.44
N LYS A 459 7.65 -21.51 3.09
CA LYS A 459 8.30 -22.32 2.06
C LYS A 459 7.35 -22.48 0.89
N VAL A 460 7.77 -22.06 -0.30
CA VAL A 460 7.05 -22.31 -1.56
C VAL A 460 7.77 -23.41 -2.31
N SER A 461 7.05 -24.44 -2.72
CA SER A 461 7.59 -25.63 -3.38
C SER A 461 6.85 -25.91 -4.68
N VAL A 462 7.61 -26.27 -5.71
CA VAL A 462 7.12 -26.62 -7.05
C VAL A 462 7.90 -27.83 -7.53
N GLY A 463 7.22 -28.97 -7.67
CA GLY A 463 7.87 -30.26 -7.90
C GLY A 463 8.91 -30.54 -6.81
N ASN A 464 10.17 -30.77 -7.22
CA ASN A 464 11.29 -31.03 -6.31
C ASN A 464 12.06 -29.77 -5.88
N THR A 465 11.67 -28.59 -6.37
CA THR A 465 12.33 -27.32 -6.06
C THR A 465 11.56 -26.55 -5.01
N SER A 466 12.26 -25.78 -4.17
CA SER A 466 11.60 -24.92 -3.18
C SER A 466 12.47 -23.74 -2.79
N HIS A 467 11.82 -22.66 -2.35
CA HIS A 467 12.49 -21.50 -1.77
C HIS A 467 11.77 -21.09 -0.50
N SER A 468 12.53 -20.61 0.50
CA SER A 468 11.98 -20.26 1.81
C SER A 468 12.39 -18.84 2.21
N ARG A 469 11.46 -18.12 2.83
CA ARG A 469 11.68 -16.83 3.48
C ARG A 469 11.03 -16.82 4.84
N THR A 470 11.48 -15.93 5.72
CA THR A 470 10.86 -15.74 7.03
C THR A 470 9.95 -14.53 7.04
N VAL A 471 8.84 -14.61 7.77
CA VAL A 471 7.96 -13.47 8.06
C VAL A 471 7.86 -13.28 9.56
N ARG A 472 7.92 -12.02 10.00
CA ARG A 472 7.64 -11.63 11.38
C ARG A 472 6.16 -11.32 11.53
N VAL A 473 5.50 -11.95 12.50
CA VAL A 473 4.15 -11.62 12.94
C VAL A 473 4.23 -10.80 14.22
N ASN A 474 3.66 -9.60 14.18
CA ASN A 474 3.58 -8.67 15.30
C ASN A 474 2.21 -8.80 16.00
N GLY A 475 2.20 -8.51 17.30
CA GLY A 475 0.95 -8.29 18.04
C GLY A 475 0.29 -6.98 17.62
N ASP A 476 -0.96 -6.81 17.99
CA ASP A 476 -1.71 -5.59 17.70
C ASP A 476 -1.12 -4.43 18.52
N PRO A 477 -0.59 -3.35 17.91
CA PRO A 477 0.04 -2.26 18.64
C PRO A 477 -0.95 -1.42 19.48
N LYS A 478 -2.27 -1.57 19.29
CA LYS A 478 -3.29 -0.90 20.11
C LYS A 478 -3.75 -1.74 21.31
N LEU A 479 -3.35 -3.01 21.40
CA LEU A 479 -3.69 -3.87 22.53
C LEU A 479 -2.50 -3.98 23.48
N ASP A 480 -2.75 -3.74 24.77
CA ASP A 480 -1.75 -3.95 25.81
C ASP A 480 -1.66 -5.45 26.17
N LEU A 481 -1.09 -6.22 25.25
CA LEU A 481 -0.92 -7.67 25.36
C LEU A 481 0.53 -8.06 25.20
N ARG A 482 1.01 -8.95 26.07
CA ARG A 482 2.35 -9.54 25.97
C ARG A 482 2.31 -10.73 25.03
N ILE A 483 3.46 -11.09 24.46
CA ILE A 483 3.60 -12.29 23.61
C ILE A 483 3.11 -13.56 24.35
N GLY A 484 3.26 -13.63 25.67
CA GLY A 484 2.76 -14.75 26.49
C GLY A 484 1.24 -14.88 26.48
N ASP A 485 0.51 -13.78 26.36
CA ASP A 485 -0.96 -13.78 26.36
C ASP A 485 -1.51 -14.37 25.06
N TYR A 486 -0.93 -13.96 23.93
CA TYR A 486 -1.22 -14.58 22.63
C TYR A 486 -0.95 -16.08 22.64
N ARG A 487 0.16 -16.52 23.26
CA ARG A 487 0.53 -17.95 23.34
C ARG A 487 -0.45 -18.76 24.18
N GLN A 488 -0.88 -18.22 25.31
CA GLN A 488 -1.91 -18.88 26.14
C GLN A 488 -3.21 -19.03 25.37
N ARG A 489 -3.63 -17.98 24.65
CA ARG A 489 -4.81 -18.02 23.79
C ARG A 489 -4.68 -19.04 22.66
N GLU A 490 -3.58 -19.00 21.92
CA GLU A 490 -3.30 -19.91 20.80
C GLU A 490 -3.33 -21.37 21.27
N SER A 491 -2.63 -21.69 22.36
CA SER A 491 -2.59 -23.05 22.93
C SER A 491 -3.97 -23.53 23.33
N PHE A 492 -4.72 -22.71 24.08
CA PHE A 492 -6.06 -23.07 24.54
C PHE A 492 -7.03 -23.36 23.39
N LEU A 493 -6.96 -22.58 22.31
CA LEU A 493 -7.81 -22.78 21.13
C LEU A 493 -7.40 -24.00 20.31
N LEU A 494 -6.09 -24.30 20.23
CA LEU A 494 -5.61 -25.53 19.61
C LEU A 494 -6.08 -26.77 20.38
N ASP A 495 -6.06 -26.73 21.72
CA ASP A 495 -6.57 -27.82 22.56
C ASP A 495 -8.08 -28.05 22.37
N LEU A 496 -8.85 -26.96 22.28
CA LEU A 496 -10.27 -27.01 21.95
C LEU A 496 -10.53 -27.61 20.57
N TYR A 497 -9.73 -27.26 19.57
CA TYR A 497 -9.89 -27.77 18.22
C TYR A 497 -9.43 -29.22 18.07
N ALA A 498 -8.43 -29.65 18.84
CA ALA A 498 -8.06 -31.06 18.95
C ALA A 498 -9.23 -31.87 19.54
N LEU A 499 -9.80 -31.42 20.66
CA LEU A 499 -10.98 -32.05 21.27
C LEU A 499 -12.16 -32.10 20.29
N HIS A 500 -12.44 -30.99 19.61
CA HIS A 500 -13.49 -30.92 18.60
C HIS A 500 -13.26 -31.93 17.47
N LYS A 501 -12.03 -32.00 16.93
CA LYS A 501 -11.68 -32.88 15.81
C LYS A 501 -11.93 -34.35 16.17
N GLU A 502 -11.49 -34.78 17.35
CA GLU A 502 -11.74 -36.15 17.80
C GLU A 502 -13.24 -36.45 17.93
N ALA A 503 -13.99 -35.55 18.57
CA ALA A 503 -15.45 -35.69 18.71
C ALA A 503 -16.18 -35.61 17.38
N PHE A 504 -15.66 -34.85 16.41
CA PHE A 504 -16.21 -34.74 15.06
C PHE A 504 -16.12 -36.08 14.32
N VAL A 505 -14.92 -36.69 14.30
CA VAL A 505 -14.70 -37.98 13.61
C VAL A 505 -15.62 -39.05 14.18
N MET A 506 -15.64 -39.23 15.51
CA MET A 506 -16.50 -40.20 16.18
C MET A 506 -17.99 -39.93 15.91
N ASN A 507 -18.41 -38.65 15.86
CA ASN A 507 -19.79 -38.31 15.56
C ASN A 507 -20.20 -38.69 14.13
N GLU A 508 -19.33 -38.53 13.15
CA GLU A 508 -19.62 -38.91 11.76
C GLU A 508 -19.63 -40.44 11.59
N GLU A 509 -18.74 -41.17 12.28
CA GLU A 509 -18.77 -42.63 12.34
C GLU A 509 -20.08 -43.15 12.97
N LEU A 510 -20.46 -42.60 14.13
CA LEU A 510 -21.73 -42.95 14.78
C LEU A 510 -22.95 -42.61 13.91
N LYS A 511 -22.94 -41.47 13.20
CA LYS A 511 -24.02 -41.14 12.24
C LYS A 511 -24.16 -42.18 11.15
N ALA A 512 -23.04 -42.57 10.53
CA ALA A 512 -23.05 -43.57 9.47
C ALA A 512 -23.57 -44.91 9.99
N PHE A 513 -23.09 -45.33 11.17
CA PHE A 513 -23.51 -46.57 11.81
C PHE A 513 -24.99 -46.57 12.22
N ILE A 514 -25.48 -45.47 12.81
CA ILE A 514 -26.89 -45.32 13.19
C ILE A 514 -27.80 -45.32 11.96
N LYS A 515 -27.36 -44.71 10.85
CA LYS A 515 -28.13 -44.72 9.59
C LYS A 515 -28.28 -46.15 9.04
N ASP A 516 -27.19 -46.91 8.99
CA ASP A 516 -27.23 -48.32 8.56
C ASP A 516 -28.08 -49.19 9.52
N SER A 517 -27.88 -49.02 10.84
CA SER A 517 -28.62 -49.75 11.87
C SER A 517 -30.12 -49.42 11.85
N SER A 518 -30.50 -48.17 11.61
CA SER A 518 -31.91 -47.76 11.55
C SER A 518 -32.66 -48.36 10.36
N ASN A 519 -31.95 -48.77 9.30
CA ASN A 519 -32.54 -49.49 8.17
C ASN A 519 -32.77 -50.98 8.48
N LYS A 520 -32.07 -51.53 9.48
CA LYS A 520 -32.05 -52.96 9.82
C LYS A 520 -32.76 -53.28 11.14
N MET A 521 -32.97 -52.30 12.00
CA MET A 521 -33.51 -52.47 13.35
C MET A 521 -34.79 -51.66 13.55
N LYS A 522 -35.69 -52.13 14.42
CA LYS A 522 -36.89 -51.38 14.80
C LYS A 522 -36.51 -50.14 15.61
N ALA A 523 -37.29 -49.07 15.48
CA ALA A 523 -37.01 -47.79 16.13
C ALA A 523 -36.92 -47.85 17.67
N ASN A 524 -37.57 -48.85 18.29
CA ASN A 524 -37.59 -49.09 19.74
C ASN A 524 -36.50 -50.06 20.23
N ASP A 525 -35.55 -50.45 19.36
CA ASP A 525 -34.44 -51.31 19.75
C ASP A 525 -33.52 -50.60 20.76
N ARG A 526 -33.24 -51.26 21.89
CA ARG A 526 -32.44 -50.68 22.99
C ARG A 526 -31.02 -50.31 22.57
N LYS A 527 -30.39 -51.08 21.66
CA LYS A 527 -29.04 -50.79 21.16
C LYS A 527 -29.06 -49.55 20.27
N LEU A 528 -30.06 -49.43 19.41
CA LEU A 528 -30.22 -48.26 18.55
C LEU A 528 -30.45 -46.98 19.36
N ILE A 529 -31.22 -47.05 20.46
CA ILE A 529 -31.42 -45.94 21.40
C ILE A 529 -30.11 -45.57 22.08
N ALA A 530 -29.37 -46.54 22.61
CA ALA A 530 -28.08 -46.29 23.27
C ALA A 530 -27.05 -45.64 22.32
N LEU A 531 -26.99 -46.06 21.06
CA LEU A 531 -26.13 -45.45 20.04
C LEU A 531 -26.52 -44.00 19.75
N LYS A 532 -27.81 -43.70 19.63
CA LYS A 532 -28.31 -42.33 19.45
C LYS A 532 -28.00 -41.45 20.66
N ASP A 533 -28.12 -41.98 21.87
CA ASP A 533 -27.75 -41.26 23.10
C ASP A 533 -26.24 -40.99 23.18
N LEU A 534 -25.41 -41.96 22.79
CA LEU A 534 -23.97 -41.77 22.69
C LEU A 534 -23.62 -40.70 21.67
N GLN A 535 -24.20 -40.78 20.47
CA GLN A 535 -24.03 -39.78 19.43
C GLN A 535 -24.43 -38.38 19.92
N LYS A 536 -25.53 -38.27 20.67
CA LYS A 536 -25.97 -37.00 21.27
C LYS A 536 -24.92 -36.45 22.25
N LYS A 537 -24.32 -37.30 23.11
CA LYS A 537 -23.24 -36.90 24.03
C LYS A 537 -21.99 -36.46 23.28
N VAL A 538 -21.54 -37.22 22.28
CA VAL A 538 -20.40 -36.89 21.41
C VAL A 538 -20.63 -35.55 20.71
N ASN A 539 -21.82 -35.36 20.12
CA ASN A 539 -22.18 -34.11 19.47
C ASN A 539 -22.24 -32.93 20.46
N GLY A 540 -22.62 -33.18 21.73
CA GLY A 540 -22.56 -32.20 22.81
C GLY A 540 -21.14 -31.71 23.09
N VAL A 541 -20.16 -32.61 23.15
CA VAL A 541 -18.73 -32.25 23.28
C VAL A 541 -18.25 -31.50 22.04
N ARG A 542 -18.53 -32.03 20.84
CA ARG A 542 -18.14 -31.45 19.54
C ARG A 542 -18.62 -30.00 19.40
N SER A 543 -19.90 -29.76 19.65
CA SER A 543 -20.51 -28.41 19.55
C SER A 543 -20.12 -27.51 20.71
N GLY A 544 -19.98 -28.06 21.93
CA GLY A 544 -19.53 -27.34 23.11
C GLY A 544 -18.12 -26.78 22.94
N ALA A 545 -17.19 -27.56 22.38
CA ALA A 545 -15.83 -27.11 22.09
C ALA A 545 -15.82 -25.94 21.08
N MET A 546 -16.60 -26.03 20.00
CA MET A 546 -16.68 -24.93 19.02
C MET A 546 -17.35 -23.68 19.58
N ARG A 547 -18.40 -23.85 20.41
CA ARG A 547 -19.05 -22.73 21.08
C ARG A 547 -18.06 -22.02 22.01
N LEU A 548 -17.31 -22.76 22.82
CA LEU A 548 -16.29 -22.18 23.70
C LEU A 548 -15.17 -21.50 22.90
N ALA A 549 -14.73 -22.09 21.79
CA ALA A 549 -13.75 -21.45 20.92
C ALA A 549 -14.29 -20.14 20.30
N SER A 550 -15.57 -20.08 19.93
CA SER A 550 -16.21 -18.88 19.38
C SER A 550 -16.32 -17.73 20.39
N GLU A 551 -16.28 -18.02 21.70
CA GLU A 551 -16.21 -16.97 22.74
C GLU A 551 -14.90 -16.16 22.62
N LEU A 552 -13.83 -16.75 22.06
CA LEU A 552 -12.52 -16.10 21.86
C LEU A 552 -12.24 -15.74 20.40
N GLN A 553 -12.68 -16.55 19.43
CA GLN A 553 -12.48 -16.28 17.99
C GLN A 553 -13.56 -15.40 17.38
N GLY A 554 -14.68 -15.23 18.08
CA GLY A 554 -15.86 -14.62 17.51
C GLY A 554 -16.62 -15.59 16.60
N GLY A 555 -17.58 -15.04 15.85
CA GLY A 555 -18.44 -15.77 14.94
C GLY A 555 -19.33 -14.82 14.13
N GLY A 556 -19.55 -15.15 12.87
CA GLY A 556 -20.25 -14.27 11.93
C GLY A 556 -19.52 -12.93 11.81
N VAL A 557 -20.23 -11.83 12.11
CA VAL A 557 -19.67 -10.46 12.10
C VAL A 557 -18.89 -10.09 13.38
N ARG A 558 -18.89 -10.94 14.42
CA ARG A 558 -18.15 -10.68 15.67
C ARG A 558 -16.73 -11.22 15.53
N GLN A 559 -15.72 -10.37 15.69
CA GLN A 559 -14.32 -10.71 15.43
C GLN A 559 -13.60 -11.50 16.56
N GLY A 560 -14.23 -11.62 17.73
CA GLY A 560 -13.62 -12.25 18.89
C GLY A 560 -12.65 -11.32 19.64
N SER A 561 -11.73 -11.92 20.40
CA SER A 561 -10.81 -11.22 21.30
C SER A 561 -9.43 -11.86 21.22
N PHE A 562 -8.36 -11.06 21.31
CA PHE A 562 -6.97 -11.56 21.43
C PHE A 562 -6.52 -11.78 22.88
N PHE A 563 -7.36 -11.47 23.87
CA PHE A 563 -7.05 -11.73 25.28
C PHE A 563 -6.92 -13.24 25.58
N PRO A 564 -6.12 -13.62 26.58
CA PRO A 564 -5.96 -15.01 27.00
C PRO A 564 -7.26 -15.57 27.60
N PRO A 565 -7.42 -16.90 27.68
CA PRO A 565 -8.59 -17.51 28.31
C PRO A 565 -8.67 -17.14 29.80
N THR A 566 -9.86 -16.72 30.24
CA THR A 566 -10.20 -16.54 31.65
C THR A 566 -10.30 -17.89 32.36
N ASP A 567 -10.34 -17.89 33.69
CA ASP A 567 -10.53 -19.12 34.46
C ASP A 567 -11.88 -19.77 34.17
N THR A 568 -12.93 -18.99 33.92
CA THR A 568 -14.22 -19.51 33.44
C THR A 568 -14.09 -20.28 32.12
N HIS A 569 -13.28 -19.80 31.17
CA HIS A 569 -13.05 -20.56 29.94
C HIS A 569 -12.32 -21.88 30.21
N LYS A 570 -11.33 -21.88 31.12
CA LYS A 570 -10.59 -23.08 31.52
C LYS A 570 -11.50 -24.09 32.22
N ASP A 571 -12.39 -23.65 33.11
CA ASP A 571 -13.35 -24.50 33.80
C ASP A 571 -14.33 -25.15 32.82
N LYS A 572 -14.89 -24.37 31.89
CA LYS A 572 -15.75 -24.89 30.82
C LYS A 572 -15.02 -25.95 29.97
N PHE A 573 -13.74 -25.71 29.65
CA PHE A 573 -12.93 -26.69 28.91
C PHE A 573 -12.71 -27.97 29.73
N ALA A 574 -12.39 -27.85 31.02
CA ALA A 574 -12.20 -29.00 31.91
C ALA A 574 -13.46 -29.88 31.99
N VAL A 575 -14.64 -29.28 32.05
CA VAL A 575 -15.93 -30.01 32.01
C VAL A 575 -16.11 -30.74 30.67
N LEU A 576 -15.88 -30.08 29.54
CA LEU A 576 -15.97 -30.71 28.22
C LEU A 576 -14.99 -31.88 28.08
N PHE A 577 -13.76 -31.69 28.55
CA PHE A 577 -12.72 -32.70 28.51
C PHE A 577 -13.02 -33.89 29.42
N LYS A 578 -13.58 -33.66 30.62
CA LYS A 578 -14.07 -34.71 31.51
C LYS A 578 -15.18 -35.54 30.84
N ASN A 579 -16.18 -34.87 30.28
CA ASN A 579 -17.27 -35.54 29.55
C ASN A 579 -16.73 -36.37 28.38
N TRP A 580 -15.73 -35.87 27.67
CA TRP A 580 -15.08 -36.61 26.57
C TRP A 580 -14.35 -37.86 27.06
N LYS A 581 -13.63 -37.77 28.18
CA LYS A 581 -12.97 -38.92 28.80
C LYS A 581 -13.97 -39.98 29.26
N GLU A 582 -15.09 -39.58 29.85
CA GLU A 582 -16.15 -40.50 30.25
C GLU A 582 -16.74 -41.24 29.05
N ILE A 583 -16.98 -40.53 27.93
CA ILE A 583 -17.47 -41.12 26.67
C ILE A 583 -16.48 -42.15 26.10
N LYS A 584 -15.17 -41.86 26.12
CA LYS A 584 -14.13 -42.79 25.66
C LYS A 584 -13.90 -43.96 26.60
N GLY A 585 -14.12 -43.76 27.90
CA GLY A 585 -13.91 -44.75 28.95
C GLY A 585 -15.10 -45.67 29.19
N SER A 586 -16.31 -45.28 28.77
CA SER A 586 -17.44 -46.20 28.68
C SER A 586 -17.17 -47.22 27.57
N GLU A 587 -16.78 -48.44 27.96
CA GLU A 587 -16.78 -49.59 27.05
C GLU A 587 -18.14 -49.69 26.36
N LEU A 588 -18.10 -49.77 25.03
CA LEU A 588 -19.24 -49.72 24.12
C LEU A 588 -19.71 -51.13 23.78
#